data_AF-A0A411JR41-F1
#
_entry.id   AF-A0A411JR41-F1
#
_cell.length_a   1.000
_cell.length_b   1.000
_cell.length_c   1.000
_cell.angle_alpha   90.00
_cell.angle_beta   90.00
_cell.angle_gamma   90.00
#
_symmetry.space_group_name_H-M   'P 1'
#
loop_
_entity.id
_entity.type
_entity.pdbx_description
1 polymer ?
#
loop_
_entity_poly.entity_id
_entity_poly.type
_entity_poly.pdbx_seq_one_letter_code
_entity_poly.pdbx_strand_id
1 'polypeptide(L)'
;MKMAHITLLLLIMKFHIRKKNKYKKIFMPKKLFISVISQEKEKKGSVEFQVFRFTNKIHRLTSHLELHKKDYSSQKGLRKILGKRQRMLAYLSKKNKVRYKKLISQLNIRELKTP
;
A
#
# COMPACT_ATOMS: atom_id res chain seq x y z
N MET A 1 -14.61 -44.02 -1.09
CA MET A 1 -14.19 -43.03 -2.11
C MET A 1 -14.80 -41.62 -1.93
N LYS A 2 -16.01 -41.43 -1.36
CA LYS A 2 -16.64 -40.10 -1.18
C LYS A 2 -15.90 -39.14 -0.21
N MET A 3 -15.23 -39.66 0.82
CA MET A 3 -14.56 -38.84 1.84
C MET A 3 -13.33 -38.07 1.31
N ALA A 4 -12.54 -38.66 0.42
CA ALA A 4 -11.35 -38.03 -0.17
C ALA A 4 -11.70 -36.81 -1.05
N HIS A 5 -12.83 -36.87 -1.75
CA HIS A 5 -13.31 -35.79 -2.62
C HIS A 5 -13.79 -34.57 -1.80
N ILE A 6 -14.44 -34.82 -0.66
CA ILE A 6 -14.90 -33.78 0.26
C ILE A 6 -13.70 -33.06 0.90
N THR A 7 -12.67 -33.79 1.31
CA THR A 7 -11.43 -33.20 1.86
C THR A 7 -10.67 -32.35 0.84
N LEU A 8 -10.62 -32.77 -0.43
CA LEU A 8 -9.96 -32.01 -1.50
C LEU A 8 -10.72 -30.71 -1.80
N LEU A 9 -12.05 -30.76 -1.86
CA LEU A 9 -12.89 -29.58 -2.07
C LEU A 9 -12.76 -28.58 -0.91
N LEU A 10 -12.72 -29.07 0.34
CA LEU A 10 -12.48 -28.24 1.53
C LEU A 10 -11.08 -27.60 1.53
N LEU A 11 -10.05 -28.31 1.04
CA LEU A 11 -8.70 -27.76 0.91
C LEU A 11 -8.66 -26.63 -0.14
N ILE A 12 -9.28 -26.84 -1.29
CA ILE A 12 -9.39 -25.84 -2.36
C ILE A 12 -10.18 -24.62 -1.86
N MET A 13 -11.30 -24.83 -1.20
CA MET A 13 -12.11 -23.77 -0.59
C MET A 13 -11.33 -23.02 0.50
N LYS A 14 -10.64 -23.73 1.42
CA LYS A 14 -9.77 -23.11 2.45
C LYS A 14 -8.62 -22.31 1.82
N PHE A 15 -8.01 -22.80 0.74
CA PHE A 15 -6.98 -22.08 0.00
C PHE A 15 -7.53 -20.80 -0.62
N HIS A 16 -8.73 -20.87 -1.23
CA HIS A 16 -9.39 -19.73 -1.84
C HIS A 16 -9.82 -18.67 -0.80
N ILE A 17 -10.37 -19.13 0.33
CA ILE A 17 -10.74 -18.28 1.48
C ILE A 17 -9.49 -17.64 2.10
N ARG A 18 -8.40 -18.39 2.28
CA ARG A 18 -7.11 -17.88 2.77
C ARG A 18 -6.53 -16.83 1.82
N LYS A 19 -6.67 -17.01 0.50
CA LYS A 19 -6.36 -15.97 -0.49
C LYS A 19 -7.23 -14.73 -0.28
N LYS A 20 -8.57 -14.86 -0.25
CA LYS A 20 -9.50 -13.73 -0.02
C LYS A 20 -9.20 -12.94 1.26
N ASN A 21 -8.87 -13.60 2.37
CA ASN A 21 -8.53 -12.93 3.62
C ASN A 21 -7.18 -12.20 3.60
N LYS A 22 -6.20 -12.69 2.84
CA LYS A 22 -4.93 -11.98 2.62
C LYS A 22 -5.16 -10.63 1.94
N TYR A 23 -6.05 -10.57 0.94
CA TYR A 23 -6.38 -9.33 0.22
C TYR A 23 -7.12 -8.29 1.07
N LYS A 24 -7.99 -8.71 2.00
CA LYS A 24 -8.66 -7.81 2.95
C LYS A 24 -7.70 -7.18 3.98
N LYS A 25 -6.64 -7.89 4.37
CA LYS A 25 -5.68 -7.43 5.41
C LYS A 25 -4.73 -6.31 4.93
N ILE A 26 -4.59 -6.11 3.62
CA ILE A 26 -3.68 -5.11 3.00
C ILE A 26 -4.34 -3.71 2.94
N PHE A 27 -5.62 -3.59 3.30
CA PHE A 27 -6.34 -2.33 3.27
C PHE A 27 -6.05 -1.46 4.50
N MET A 28 -5.38 -0.32 4.29
CA MET A 28 -5.20 0.72 5.31
C MET A 28 -6.57 1.26 5.77
N PRO A 29 -6.89 1.25 7.08
CA PRO A 29 -8.19 1.70 7.56
C PRO A 29 -8.35 3.23 7.39
N LYS A 30 -9.53 3.64 6.94
CA LYS A 30 -9.95 5.06 6.79
C LYS A 30 -9.84 5.88 8.09
N LYS A 31 -9.71 5.25 9.27
CA LYS A 31 -9.45 5.94 10.54
C LYS A 31 -8.02 6.50 10.65
N LEU A 32 -7.02 5.80 10.10
CA LEU A 32 -5.61 6.27 10.07
C LEU A 32 -5.45 7.50 9.16
N PHE A 33 -6.33 7.63 8.16
CA PHE A 33 -6.40 8.77 7.25
C PHE A 33 -6.80 10.07 7.95
N ILE A 34 -7.73 10.01 8.90
CA ILE A 34 -8.27 11.20 9.55
C ILE A 34 -7.27 11.74 10.59
N SER A 35 -6.64 10.88 11.39
CA SER A 35 -5.67 11.33 12.41
C SER A 35 -4.42 12.01 11.84
N VAL A 36 -3.95 11.61 10.65
CA VAL A 36 -2.81 12.27 9.98
C VAL A 36 -3.19 13.64 9.39
N ILE A 37 -4.46 13.84 9.05
CA ILE A 37 -4.95 15.01 8.29
C ILE A 37 -5.69 16.02 9.17
N SER A 38 -6.13 15.64 10.38
CA SER A 38 -6.87 16.50 11.32
C SER A 38 -6.16 17.80 11.73
N GLN A 39 -4.93 18.05 11.28
CA GLN A 39 -4.21 19.29 11.57
C GLN A 39 -4.31 20.41 10.54
N GLU A 40 -4.92 20.26 9.36
CA GLU A 40 -5.32 21.45 8.57
C GLU A 40 -6.05 21.06 7.28
N LYS A 41 -7.23 21.67 7.08
CA LYS A 41 -8.00 21.65 5.82
C LYS A 41 -7.21 22.20 4.60
N GLU A 42 -6.00 22.72 4.79
CA GLU A 42 -5.19 23.40 3.77
C GLU A 42 -4.40 22.48 2.81
N LYS A 43 -4.20 21.19 3.10
CA LYS A 43 -3.02 20.49 2.56
C LYS A 43 -3.26 19.42 1.49
N LYS A 44 -4.26 19.59 0.61
CA LYS A 44 -4.41 18.76 -0.63
C LYS A 44 -3.13 18.77 -1.51
N GLY A 45 -2.28 19.78 -1.39
CA GLY A 45 -1.01 19.91 -2.11
C GLY A 45 0.24 19.52 -1.31
N SER A 46 0.16 19.19 -0.02
CA SER A 46 1.35 18.88 0.78
C SER A 46 2.05 17.60 0.33
N VAL A 47 3.36 17.54 0.57
CA VAL A 47 4.17 16.36 0.27
C VAL A 47 3.66 15.15 1.05
N GLU A 48 3.27 15.32 2.30
CA GLU A 48 2.69 14.29 3.17
C GLU A 48 1.40 13.70 2.57
N PHE A 49 0.46 14.58 2.17
CA PHE A 49 -0.80 14.14 1.58
C PHE A 49 -0.59 13.39 0.27
N GLN A 50 0.35 13.86 -0.57
CA GLN A 50 0.69 13.20 -1.82
C GLN A 50 1.35 11.83 -1.60
N VAL A 51 2.29 11.73 -0.65
CA VAL A 51 2.91 10.45 -0.25
C VAL A 51 1.85 9.48 0.27
N PHE A 52 0.92 9.94 1.10
CA PHE A 52 -0.20 9.14 1.59
C PHE A 52 -1.08 8.63 0.44
N ARG A 53 -1.50 9.53 -0.49
CA ARG A 53 -2.31 9.16 -1.66
C ARG A 53 -1.61 8.11 -2.52
N PHE A 54 -0.30 8.27 -2.76
CA PHE A 54 0.47 7.29 -3.50
C PHE A 54 0.59 5.97 -2.75
N THR A 55 0.78 5.99 -1.44
CA THR A 55 0.84 4.78 -0.61
C THR A 55 -0.45 3.98 -0.71
N ASN A 56 -1.62 4.62 -0.64
CA ASN A 56 -2.90 3.96 -0.83
C ASN A 56 -3.07 3.39 -2.25
N LYS A 57 -2.66 4.15 -3.27
CA LYS A 57 -2.75 3.68 -4.66
C LYS A 57 -1.82 2.49 -4.92
N ILE A 58 -0.63 2.49 -4.32
CA ILE A 58 0.32 1.36 -4.35
C ILE A 58 -0.32 0.13 -3.72
N HIS A 59 -0.93 0.23 -2.54
CA HIS A 59 -1.58 -0.90 -1.88
C HIS A 59 -2.70 -1.49 -2.75
N ARG A 60 -3.58 -0.65 -3.28
CA ARG A 60 -4.68 -1.10 -4.16
C ARG A 60 -4.18 -1.80 -5.43
N LEU A 61 -3.20 -1.20 -6.10
CA LEU A 61 -2.61 -1.78 -7.32
C LEU A 61 -1.84 -3.07 -7.02
N THR A 62 -1.16 -3.16 -5.89
CA THR A 62 -0.44 -4.37 -5.48
C THR A 62 -1.43 -5.52 -5.29
N SER A 63 -2.54 -5.30 -4.58
CA SER A 63 -3.59 -6.30 -4.42
C SER A 63 -4.23 -6.72 -5.75
N HIS A 64 -4.46 -5.77 -6.67
CA HIS A 64 -4.96 -6.05 -8.03
C HIS A 64 -3.99 -6.95 -8.80
N LEU A 65 -2.70 -6.61 -8.80
CA LEU A 65 -1.66 -7.32 -9.55
C LEU A 65 -1.34 -8.71 -8.97
N GLU A 66 -1.60 -8.95 -7.68
CA GLU A 66 -1.52 -10.29 -7.10
C GLU A 66 -2.54 -11.28 -7.71
N LEU A 67 -3.69 -10.76 -8.18
CA LEU A 67 -4.69 -11.53 -8.93
C LEU A 67 -4.40 -11.51 -10.43
N HIS A 68 -3.99 -10.36 -10.97
CA HIS A 68 -3.77 -10.11 -12.39
C HIS A 68 -2.28 -9.95 -12.73
N LYS A 69 -1.50 -11.04 -12.57
CA LYS A 69 -0.04 -11.01 -12.74
C LYS A 69 0.44 -10.64 -14.15
N LYS A 70 -0.39 -10.81 -15.18
CA LYS A 70 -0.05 -10.49 -16.59
C LYS A 70 -0.45 -9.07 -17.02
N ASP A 71 -1.02 -8.25 -16.12
CA ASP A 71 -1.37 -6.86 -16.43
C ASP A 71 -0.13 -5.95 -16.36
N TYR A 72 0.64 -5.94 -17.46
CA TYR A 72 1.88 -5.17 -17.57
C TYR A 72 1.66 -3.65 -17.59
N SER A 73 0.49 -3.19 -18.05
CA SER A 73 0.14 -1.76 -18.05
C SER A 73 -0.01 -1.25 -16.62
N SER A 74 -0.74 -1.97 -15.78
CA SER A 74 -0.88 -1.66 -14.36
C SER A 74 0.44 -1.77 -13.60
N GLN A 75 1.30 -2.74 -13.92
CA GLN A 75 2.66 -2.83 -13.36
C GLN A 75 3.52 -1.61 -13.70
N LYS A 76 3.49 -1.15 -14.96
CA LYS A 76 4.18 0.07 -15.39
C LYS A 76 3.64 1.30 -14.63
N GLY A 77 2.33 1.39 -14.46
CA GLY A 77 1.69 2.42 -13.64
C GLY A 77 2.14 2.40 -12.18
N LEU A 78 2.21 1.21 -11.58
CA LEU A 78 2.68 1.01 -10.20
C LEU A 78 4.13 1.48 -10.04
N ARG A 79 5.04 1.10 -10.95
CA ARG A 79 6.45 1.54 -10.92
C ARG A 79 6.57 3.07 -10.99
N LYS A 80 5.78 3.72 -11.85
CA LYS A 80 5.75 5.19 -11.93
C LYS A 80 5.30 5.84 -10.61
N ILE A 81 4.31 5.27 -9.93
CA ILE A 81 3.81 5.78 -8.65
C ILE A 81 4.85 5.58 -7.52
N LEU A 82 5.51 4.41 -7.48
CA LEU A 82 6.60 4.14 -6.55
C LEU A 82 7.73 5.17 -6.69
N GLY A 83 8.18 5.44 -7.91
CA GLY A 83 9.22 6.44 -8.18
C GLY A 83 8.80 7.87 -7.80
N LYS A 84 7.54 8.26 -8.05
CA LYS A 84 7.00 9.56 -7.59
C LYS A 84 7.02 9.68 -6.07
N ARG A 85 6.56 8.66 -5.35
CA ARG A 85 6.57 8.63 -3.88
C ARG A 85 7.99 8.69 -3.32
N GLN A 86 8.93 7.95 -3.91
CA GLN A 86 10.33 7.96 -3.49
C GLN A 86 10.97 9.34 -3.63
N ARG A 87 10.74 10.03 -4.77
CA ARG A 87 11.24 11.41 -4.97
C ARG A 87 10.67 12.39 -3.94
N MET A 88 9.39 12.27 -3.61
CA MET A 88 8.76 13.10 -2.57
C MET A 88 9.34 12.87 -1.18
N LEU A 89 9.57 11.61 -0.82
CA LEU A 89 10.21 11.25 0.44
C LEU A 89 11.65 11.76 0.51
N ALA A 90 12.42 11.65 -0.59
CA ALA A 90 13.77 12.20 -0.69
C ALA A 90 13.79 13.74 -0.62
N TYR A 91 12.81 14.42 -1.21
CA TYR A 91 12.65 15.86 -1.05
C TYR A 91 12.34 16.23 0.41
N LEU A 92 11.41 15.52 1.04
CA LEU A 92 11.03 15.78 2.43
C LEU A 92 12.17 15.50 3.40
N SER A 93 12.96 14.44 3.19
CA SER A 93 14.11 14.13 4.04
C SER A 93 15.20 15.20 3.97
N LYS A 94 15.42 15.80 2.79
CA LYS A 94 16.35 16.93 2.61
C LYS A 94 15.82 18.21 3.25
N LYS A 95 14.53 18.50 3.11
CA LYS A 95 13.92 19.75 3.59
C LYS A 95 13.64 19.75 5.10
N ASN A 96 13.16 18.63 5.65
CA ASN A 96 12.81 18.52 7.05
C ASN A 96 12.86 17.05 7.52
N LYS A 97 13.96 16.67 8.16
CA LYS A 97 14.20 15.31 8.67
C LYS A 97 13.17 14.88 9.72
N VAL A 98 12.68 15.79 10.57
CA VAL A 98 11.71 15.47 11.63
C VAL A 98 10.37 15.08 11.02
N ARG A 99 9.87 15.87 10.07
CA ARG A 99 8.64 15.56 9.32
C ARG A 99 8.78 14.27 8.52
N TYR A 100 9.92 14.05 7.89
CA TYR A 100 10.22 12.80 7.19
C TYR A 100 10.10 11.59 8.13
N LYS A 101 10.81 11.60 9.27
CA LYS A 101 10.78 10.51 10.26
C LYS A 101 9.37 10.25 10.79
N LYS A 102 8.63 11.30 11.11
CA LYS A 102 7.21 11.20 11.54
C LYS A 102 6.36 10.55 10.45
N LEU A 103 6.50 10.99 9.19
CA LEU A 103 5.71 10.49 8.08
C LEU A 103 5.99 9.01 7.76
N ILE A 104 7.26 8.59 7.71
CA ILE A 104 7.60 7.19 7.42
C ILE A 104 7.15 6.25 8.54
N SER A 105 7.23 6.71 9.80
CA SER A 105 6.74 5.96 10.96
C SER A 105 5.22 5.80 10.91
N GLN A 106 4.49 6.89 10.67
CA GLN A 106 3.02 6.86 10.54
C GLN A 106 2.52 5.97 9.40
N LEU A 107 3.24 5.94 8.27
CA LEU A 107 2.85 5.19 7.09
C LEU A 107 3.49 3.80 6.99
N ASN A 108 4.27 3.38 7.98
CA ASN A 108 5.05 2.13 7.98
C ASN A 108 5.85 1.93 6.68
N ILE A 109 6.50 3.00 6.21
CA ILE A 109 7.32 2.97 5.00
C ILE A 109 8.75 2.66 5.40
N ARG A 110 9.37 1.66 4.74
CA ARG A 110 10.79 1.35 4.93
C ARG A 110 11.64 2.59 4.62
N GLU A 111 12.60 2.88 5.52
CA GLU A 111 13.53 3.99 5.36
C GLU A 111 14.35 3.83 4.07
N LEU A 112 14.56 4.95 3.39
CA LEU A 112 15.41 4.99 2.21
C LEU A 112 16.86 5.04 2.70
N LYS A 113 17.62 3.95 2.51
CA LYS A 113 19.08 4.03 2.53
C LYS A 113 19.49 4.88 1.34
N THR A 114 19.75 6.16 1.59
CA THR A 114 20.45 7.00 0.62
C THR A 114 21.87 6.46 0.46
N PRO A 115 22.36 6.23 -0.78
CA PRO A 115 23.79 6.14 -1.00
C PRO A 115 24.47 7.48 -0.64
#